data_AF-A0A645DLQ5-F1
#
_entry.id   AF-A0A645DLQ5-F1
#
_cell.length_a   1.000
_cell.length_b   1.000
_cell.length_c   1.000
_cell.angle_alpha   90.00
_cell.angle_beta   90.00
_cell.angle_gamma   90.00
#
_symmetry.space_group_name_H-M   'P 1'
#
loop_
_entity.id
_entity.type
_entity.pdbx_description
1 polymer ?
#
loop_
_entity_poly.entity_id
_entity_poly.type
_entity_poly.pdbx_seq_one_letter_code
_entity_poly.pdbx_strand_id
1 'polypeptide(L)'
;MVDDQIGSPTPAAMLATVTGVGLAMLRHGTALEEGESRLYHLAAARPVSWCEFARTIVALAGQAPGFDLRLKPEAINAIASADYPTPARRPMNSRLDCRRLEKDFGLQMPDWQPYLERMLQLLALKQHGY
;
A
#
# COMPACT_ATOMS: atom_id res chain seq x y z
N MET A 1 12.19 -11.75 7.74
CA MET A 1 11.41 -11.00 6.74
C MET A 1 12.39 -10.13 5.96
N VAL A 2 12.27 -10.11 4.64
CA VAL A 2 13.20 -9.38 3.75
C VAL A 2 13.13 -7.87 4.02
N ASP A 3 14.26 -7.20 4.21
CA ASP A 3 14.31 -5.78 4.61
C ASP A 3 14.99 -4.86 3.58
N ASP A 4 15.68 -5.44 2.59
CA ASP A 4 16.40 -4.73 1.51
C ASP A 4 15.58 -4.57 0.22
N GLN A 5 14.29 -4.95 0.25
CA GLN A 5 13.34 -4.74 -0.85
C GLN A 5 12.31 -3.69 -0.45
N ILE A 6 12.35 -2.52 -1.10
CA ILE A 6 11.50 -1.36 -0.79
C ILE A 6 10.44 -1.16 -1.88
N GLY A 7 9.18 -1.03 -1.46
CA GLY A 7 8.03 -0.74 -2.32
C GLY A 7 6.92 -0.02 -1.56
N SER A 8 5.74 0.11 -2.16
CA SER A 8 4.58 0.75 -1.52
C SER A 8 3.41 -0.22 -1.42
N PRO A 9 3.04 -0.69 -0.21
CA PRO A 9 1.79 -1.38 0.01
C PRO A 9 0.63 -0.52 -0.50
N THR A 10 -0.13 -1.02 -1.45
CA THR A 10 -1.18 -0.24 -2.11
C THR A 10 -2.53 -0.92 -1.93
N PRO A 11 -3.37 -0.46 -1.00
CA PRO A 11 -4.69 -1.03 -0.75
C PRO A 11 -5.57 -0.96 -2.00
N ALA A 12 -6.30 -2.04 -2.29
CA ALA A 12 -7.23 -2.08 -3.43
C ALA A 12 -8.33 -1.00 -3.34
N ALA A 13 -8.82 -0.72 -2.13
CA ALA A 13 -9.79 0.36 -1.89
C ALA A 13 -9.22 1.72 -2.29
N MET A 14 -7.94 1.97 -2.01
CA MET A 14 -7.27 3.21 -2.37
C MET A 14 -7.07 3.33 -3.88
N LEU A 15 -6.64 2.26 -4.55
CA LEU A 15 -6.57 2.19 -6.02
C LEU A 15 -7.91 2.55 -6.65
N ALA A 16 -9.01 1.96 -6.16
CA ALA A 16 -10.35 2.23 -6.66
C ALA A 16 -10.77 3.69 -6.44
N THR A 17 -10.50 4.25 -5.26
CA THR A 17 -10.79 5.66 -4.95
C THR A 17 -10.05 6.61 -5.90
N VAL A 18 -8.72 6.47 -6.02
CA VAL A 18 -7.91 7.35 -6.87
C VAL A 18 -8.31 7.21 -8.34
N THR A 19 -8.54 5.98 -8.82
CA THR A 19 -9.02 5.73 -10.19
C THR A 19 -10.39 6.36 -10.43
N GLY A 20 -11.33 6.23 -9.49
CA GLY A 20 -12.67 6.83 -9.59
C GLY A 20 -12.63 8.35 -9.65
N VAL A 21 -11.79 8.99 -8.83
CA VAL A 21 -11.56 10.44 -8.88
C VAL A 21 -10.99 10.85 -10.24
N GLY A 22 -9.96 10.15 -10.73
CA GLY A 22 -9.38 10.41 -12.04
C GLY A 22 -10.40 10.30 -13.18
N LEU A 23 -11.22 9.25 -13.18
CA LEU A 23 -12.30 9.07 -14.17
C LEU A 23 -13.34 10.20 -14.10
N ALA A 24 -13.72 10.64 -12.89
CA ALA A 24 -14.62 11.77 -12.73
C ALA A 24 -14.02 13.05 -13.33
N MET A 25 -12.75 13.35 -13.06
CA MET A 25 -12.06 14.52 -13.61
C MET A 25 -11.95 14.48 -15.15
N LEU A 26 -11.67 13.30 -15.72
CA LEU A 26 -11.66 13.13 -17.18
C LEU A 26 -13.02 13.41 -17.80
N ARG A 27 -14.11 12.93 -17.18
CA ARG A 27 -15.47 13.21 -17.66
C ARG A 27 -15.86 14.68 -17.59
N HIS A 28 -15.25 15.45 -16.67
CA HIS A 28 -15.46 16.88 -16.57
C HIS A 28 -14.50 17.72 -17.43
N GLY A 29 -13.61 17.07 -18.20
CA GLY A 29 -12.68 17.74 -19.11
C GLY A 29 -11.58 18.54 -18.41
N THR A 30 -11.25 18.21 -17.16
CA THR A 30 -10.33 19.02 -16.34
C THR A 30 -8.91 18.47 -16.24
N ALA A 31 -8.67 17.24 -16.73
CA ALA A 31 -7.38 16.55 -16.54
C ALA A 31 -6.62 16.21 -17.84
N LEU A 32 -7.31 15.96 -18.95
CA LEU A 32 -6.70 15.63 -20.25
C LEU A 32 -7.51 16.23 -21.41
N GLU A 33 -6.83 16.45 -22.53
CA GLU A 33 -7.48 16.87 -23.78
C GLU A 33 -8.27 15.72 -24.41
N GLU A 34 -9.26 16.06 -25.23
CA GLU A 34 -10.08 15.07 -25.93
C GLU A 34 -9.21 14.21 -26.87
N GLY A 35 -9.32 12.89 -26.77
CA GLY A 35 -8.51 11.94 -27.55
C GLY A 35 -7.12 11.67 -26.97
N GLU A 36 -6.71 12.34 -25.90
CA GLU A 36 -5.43 12.09 -25.24
C GLU A 36 -5.46 10.83 -24.36
N SER A 37 -4.37 10.06 -24.35
CA SER A 37 -4.18 8.90 -23.48
C SER A 37 -2.77 8.91 -22.89
N ARG A 38 -2.66 8.58 -21.61
CA ARG A 38 -1.40 8.61 -20.87
C ARG A 38 -1.26 7.40 -19.94
N LEU A 39 -0.02 6.98 -19.75
CA LEU A 39 0.34 5.97 -18.76
C LEU A 39 0.76 6.64 -17.45
N TYR A 40 0.20 6.18 -16.35
CA TYR A 40 0.49 6.64 -15.00
C TYR A 40 0.91 5.49 -14.10
N HIS A 41 1.82 5.77 -13.18
CA HIS A 41 1.96 4.97 -11.98
C HIS A 41 0.92 5.40 -10.94
N LEU A 42 0.42 4.42 -10.19
CA LEU A 42 -0.46 4.63 -9.06
C LEU A 42 -0.03 3.68 -7.94
N ALA A 43 0.50 4.24 -6.86
CA ALA A 43 0.91 3.53 -5.67
C ALA A 43 0.71 4.42 -4.45
N ALA A 44 0.63 3.80 -3.27
CA ALA A 44 0.54 4.56 -2.03
C ALA A 44 1.82 5.37 -1.76
N ALA A 45 1.63 6.49 -1.06
CA ALA A 45 2.74 7.22 -0.48
C ALA A 45 3.42 6.39 0.63
N ARG A 46 4.60 6.86 1.07
CA ARG A 46 5.43 6.26 2.13
C ARG A 46 5.83 4.81 1.84
N PRO A 47 6.79 4.61 0.91
CA PRO A 47 7.39 3.31 0.68
C PRO A 47 8.01 2.72 1.95
N VAL A 48 8.03 1.40 2.02
CA VAL A 48 8.43 0.63 3.19
C VAL A 48 9.03 -0.71 2.73
N SER A 49 9.87 -1.32 3.56
CA SER A 49 10.36 -2.69 3.32
C SER A 49 9.29 -3.72 3.65
N TRP A 50 9.45 -4.98 3.18
CA TRP A 50 8.56 -6.05 3.63
C TRP A 50 8.62 -6.27 5.14
N CYS A 51 9.82 -6.21 5.72
CA CYS A 51 10.03 -6.38 7.15
C CYS A 51 9.31 -5.31 7.97
N GLU A 52 9.51 -4.04 7.63
CA GLU A 52 8.85 -2.93 8.32
C GLU A 52 7.32 -2.99 8.14
N PHE A 53 6.83 -3.31 6.92
CA PHE A 53 5.39 -3.46 6.69
C PHE A 53 4.76 -4.56 7.57
N ALA A 54 5.40 -5.72 7.69
CA ALA A 54 4.89 -6.78 8.58
C ALA A 54 4.93 -6.40 10.06
N ARG A 55 5.99 -5.69 10.49
CA ARG A 55 6.05 -5.15 11.86
C ARG A 55 4.90 -4.18 12.11
N THR A 56 4.60 -3.29 11.16
CA THR A 56 3.44 -2.39 11.25
C THR A 56 2.13 -3.16 11.35
N ILE A 57 1.92 -4.20 10.53
CA ILE A 57 0.71 -5.04 10.59
C ILE A 57 0.55 -5.66 11.97
N VAL A 58 1.58 -6.32 12.50
CA VAL A 58 1.51 -6.98 13.82
C VAL A 58 1.33 -5.97 14.94
N ALA A 59 2.00 -4.81 14.86
CA ALA A 59 1.88 -3.76 15.86
C ALA A 59 0.45 -3.20 15.93
N LEU A 60 -0.15 -2.89 14.77
CA LEU A 60 -1.51 -2.37 14.70
C LEU A 60 -2.55 -3.44 15.09
N ALA A 61 -2.38 -4.68 14.63
CA ALA A 61 -3.28 -5.77 14.96
C ALA A 61 -3.26 -6.09 16.46
N GLY A 62 -2.09 -6.00 17.13
CA GLY A 62 -1.97 -6.20 18.58
C GLY A 62 -2.58 -5.07 19.42
N GLN A 63 -2.84 -3.90 18.83
CA GLN A 63 -3.55 -2.80 19.48
C GLN A 63 -5.06 -2.86 19.23
N ALA A 64 -5.49 -3.55 18.18
CA ALA A 64 -6.89 -3.71 17.84
C ALA A 64 -7.56 -4.80 18.70
N PRO A 65 -8.81 -4.60 19.15
CA PRO A 65 -9.56 -5.68 19.78
C PRO A 65 -9.79 -6.80 18.78
N GLY A 66 -9.92 -8.03 19.28
CA GLY A 66 -10.32 -9.18 18.47
C GLY A 66 -9.20 -9.94 17.77
N PHE A 67 -7.93 -9.58 17.98
CA PHE A 67 -6.79 -10.39 17.58
C PHE A 67 -6.08 -10.97 18.80
N ASP A 68 -6.02 -12.30 18.92
CA ASP A 68 -5.17 -12.99 19.89
C ASP A 68 -3.83 -13.36 19.22
N LEU A 69 -2.91 -12.40 19.17
CA LEU A 69 -1.62 -12.57 18.50
C LEU A 69 -0.60 -13.26 19.41
N ARG A 70 0.00 -14.34 18.90
CA ARG A 70 1.11 -15.04 19.57
C ARG A 70 2.48 -14.40 19.30
N LEU A 71 2.55 -13.48 18.34
CA LEU A 71 3.78 -12.88 17.84
C LEU A 71 3.78 -11.38 18.14
N LYS A 72 4.91 -10.86 18.62
CA LYS A 72 5.15 -9.41 18.75
C LYS A 72 5.95 -8.88 17.55
N PRO A 73 5.84 -7.57 17.21
CA PRO A 73 6.58 -7.00 16.09
C PRO A 73 8.10 -7.23 16.17
N GLU A 74 8.67 -7.20 17.37
CA GLU A 74 10.12 -7.34 17.60
C GLU A 74 10.62 -8.76 17.27
N ALA A 75 9.74 -9.75 17.30
CA ALA A 75 10.09 -11.12 16.92
C ALA A 75 10.19 -11.31 15.39
N ILE A 76 9.83 -10.29 14.60
CA ILE A 76 10.04 -10.28 13.15
C ILE A 76 11.48 -9.82 12.88
N ASN A 77 12.36 -10.79 12.64
CA ASN A 77 13.76 -10.54 12.31
C ASN A 77 13.93 -10.09 10.85
N ALA A 78 14.74 -9.05 10.65
CA ALA A 78 15.15 -8.61 9.32
C ALA A 78 16.16 -9.62 8.72
N ILE A 79 16.04 -9.88 7.43
CA ILE A 79 17.02 -10.66 6.65
C ILE A 79 17.29 -9.94 5.32
N ALA A 80 18.43 -10.20 4.70
CA ALA A 80 18.68 -9.76 3.34
C ALA A 80 17.92 -10.66 2.35
N SER A 81 17.63 -10.14 1.16
CA SER A 81 17.07 -10.93 0.06
C SER A 81 18.00 -12.07 -0.37
N ALA A 82 19.31 -11.94 -0.15
CA ALA A 82 20.29 -13.00 -0.37
C ALA A 82 20.10 -14.21 0.56
N ASP A 83 19.58 -13.99 1.77
CA ASP A 83 19.32 -15.04 2.76
C ASP A 83 18.00 -15.79 2.48
N TYR A 84 17.23 -15.35 1.49
CA TYR A 84 15.96 -15.94 1.09
C TYR A 84 15.81 -15.99 -0.45
N PRO A 85 16.54 -16.89 -1.12
CA PRO A 85 16.53 -16.98 -2.58
C PRO A 85 15.17 -17.46 -3.10
N THR A 86 14.59 -16.70 -4.03
CA THR A 86 13.34 -17.06 -4.73
C THR A 86 13.61 -17.35 -6.21
N PRO A 87 12.81 -18.22 -6.87
CA PRO A 87 13.01 -18.54 -8.29
C PRO A 87 12.99 -17.32 -9.21
N ALA A 88 12.08 -16.36 -8.96
CA ALA A 88 12.07 -15.07 -9.63
C ALA A 88 12.94 -14.07 -8.86
N ARG A 89 13.79 -13.32 -9.59
CA ARG A 89 14.56 -12.21 -9.02
C ARG A 89 13.61 -11.05 -8.72
N ARG A 90 13.53 -10.66 -7.45
CA ARG A 90 12.76 -9.48 -7.01
C ARG A 90 13.66 -8.25 -6.99
N PRO A 91 13.18 -7.08 -7.45
CA PRO A 91 13.97 -5.85 -7.40
C PRO A 91 14.13 -5.39 -5.94
N MET A 92 15.31 -4.86 -5.60
CA MET A 92 15.55 -4.19 -4.31
C MET A 92 14.74 -2.90 -4.17
N ASN A 93 14.36 -2.27 -5.28
CA ASN A 93 13.57 -1.05 -5.30
C ASN A 93 12.47 -1.16 -6.35
N SER A 94 11.22 -1.24 -5.90
CA SER A 94 10.01 -1.25 -6.73
C SER A 94 9.14 -0.01 -6.52
N ARG A 95 9.71 1.06 -5.92
CA ARG A 95 9.00 2.33 -5.72
C ARG A 95 8.60 2.93 -7.07
N LEU A 96 7.33 3.29 -7.18
CA LEU A 96 6.78 3.91 -8.38
C LEU A 96 6.72 5.44 -8.22
N ASP A 97 7.20 6.15 -9.23
CA ASP A 97 7.09 7.60 -9.30
C ASP A 97 5.68 8.00 -9.77
N CYS A 98 4.86 8.49 -8.84
CA CYS A 98 3.48 8.91 -9.09
C CYS A 98 3.34 10.42 -9.40
N ARG A 99 4.45 11.17 -9.49
CA ARG A 99 4.43 12.65 -9.65
C ARG A 99 3.64 13.11 -10.86
N ARG A 100 3.64 12.32 -11.94
CA ARG A 100 2.85 12.65 -13.14
C ARG A 100 1.36 12.59 -12.87
N LEU A 101 0.89 11.57 -12.15
CA LEU A 101 -0.52 11.43 -11.78
C LEU A 101 -0.93 12.56 -10.82
N GLU A 102 -0.10 12.83 -9.82
CA GLU A 102 -0.31 13.90 -8.85
C GLU A 102 -0.41 15.27 -9.52
N LYS A 103 0.48 15.56 -10.47
CA LYS A 103 0.49 16.82 -11.22
C LYS A 103 -0.73 16.93 -12.15
N ASP A 104 -0.94 15.94 -13.02
CA ASP A 104 -1.95 16.03 -14.09
C ASP A 104 -3.38 16.05 -13.50
N PHE A 105 -3.60 15.47 -12.31
CA PHE A 105 -4.90 15.43 -11.63
C PHE A 105 -5.00 16.28 -10.36
N GLY A 106 -3.96 17.03 -9.99
CA GLY A 106 -3.94 17.83 -8.76
C GLY A 106 -4.18 16.99 -7.48
N LEU A 107 -3.70 15.74 -7.47
CA LEU A 107 -3.88 14.79 -6.38
C LEU A 107 -2.60 14.67 -5.54
N GLN A 108 -2.76 14.17 -4.32
CA GLN A 108 -1.65 13.65 -3.53
C GLN A 108 -1.90 12.17 -3.29
N MET A 109 -0.90 11.32 -3.50
CA MET A 109 -1.07 9.90 -3.22
C MET A 109 -1.26 9.68 -1.72
N PRO A 110 -2.32 8.98 -1.30
CA PRO A 110 -2.61 8.79 0.11
C PRO A 110 -1.64 7.79 0.74
N ASP A 111 -1.44 7.94 2.05
CA ASP A 111 -0.73 6.97 2.88
C ASP A 111 -1.52 5.65 2.95
N TRP A 112 -0.82 4.52 2.95
CA TRP A 112 -1.43 3.19 3.09
C TRP A 112 -1.80 2.85 4.54
N GLN A 113 -1.16 3.46 5.54
CA GLN A 113 -1.35 3.11 6.96
C GLN A 113 -2.81 3.25 7.42
N PRO A 114 -3.55 4.34 7.13
CA PRO A 114 -4.94 4.48 7.54
C PRO A 114 -5.87 3.41 6.94
N TYR A 115 -5.59 2.96 5.71
CA TYR A 115 -6.34 1.88 5.07
C TYR A 115 -6.06 0.52 5.73
N LEU A 116 -4.81 0.29 6.14
CA LEU A 116 -4.43 -0.91 6.87
C LEU A 116 -5.15 -0.96 8.23
N GLU A 117 -5.14 0.14 8.98
CA GLU A 117 -5.84 0.25 10.28
C GLU A 117 -7.33 -0.09 10.11
N ARG A 118 -7.99 0.53 9.12
CA ARG A 118 -9.40 0.27 8.86
C ARG A 118 -9.66 -1.17 8.43
N MET A 119 -8.78 -1.76 7.61
CA MET A 119 -8.89 -3.17 7.23
C MET A 119 -8.81 -4.09 8.45
N LEU A 120 -7.88 -3.83 9.37
CA LEU A 120 -7.73 -4.61 10.60
C LEU A 120 -8.97 -4.50 11.50
N GLN A 121 -9.55 -3.30 11.64
CA GLN A 121 -10.81 -3.11 12.37
C GLN A 121 -11.95 -3.92 11.75
N LEU A 122 -12.09 -3.91 10.42
CA LEU A 122 -13.12 -4.70 9.72
C LEU A 122 -12.92 -6.20 9.88
N LEU A 123 -11.67 -6.67 9.84
CA LEU A 123 -11.34 -8.08 10.06
C LEU A 123 -11.66 -8.52 11.50
N ALA A 124 -11.36 -7.68 12.49
CA ALA A 124 -11.71 -7.94 13.88
C ALA A 124 -13.23 -8.07 14.08
N LEU A 125 -14.02 -7.16 13.50
CA LEU A 125 -15.49 -7.23 13.58
C LEU A 125 -16.04 -8.52 12.97
N LYS A 126 -15.52 -8.93 11.81
CA LYS A 126 -15.94 -10.16 11.13
C LYS A 126 -15.69 -11.42 11.97
N GLN A 127 -14.62 -11.45 12.76
CA GLN A 127 -14.35 -12.58 13.66
C GLN A 127 -15.38 -12.70 14.80
N HIS A 128 -16.09 -11.62 15.12
CA HIS A 128 -17.10 -11.58 16.18
C HIS A 128 -18.54 -11.77 15.65
N GLY A 129 -18.72 -12.17 14.38
CA GLY A 129 -20.02 -12.56 13.83
C GLY A 129 -20.93 -11.40 13.39
N TYR A 130 -20.35 -10.23 13.14
CA TYR A 130 -21.04 -9.09 12.50
C TYR A 130 -20.68 -8.97 11.01
#